data_AF-A0A842SJA4-F1
#
_entry.id   AF-A0A842SJA4-F1
#
_cell.length_a   1.000
_cell.length_b   1.000
_cell.length_c   1.000
_cell.angle_alpha   90.00
_cell.angle_beta   90.00
_cell.angle_gamma   90.00
#
_symmetry.space_group_name_H-M   'P 1'
#
loop_
_entity.id
_entity.type
_entity.pdbx_description
1 polymer ?
#
loop_
_entity_poly.entity_id
_entity_poly.type
_entity_poly.pdbx_seq_one_letter_code
_entity_poly.pdbx_strand_id
1 'polypeptide(L)'
;MAKKRERLEIIYDILRIIHDNRNKIKITPLLRYSNLSSQSFYEYYNELLEKNLIIENNDKKRKLISLTDKGFKYIEKYKYIIEFIEDFEL
;
A
#
# COMPACT_ATOMS: atom_id res chain seq x y z
N MET A 1 -21.34 12.98 -1.45
CA MET A 1 -19.93 13.34 -1.72
C MET A 1 -19.07 12.17 -1.28
N ALA A 2 -18.12 11.69 -2.09
CA ALA A 2 -17.22 10.63 -1.65
C ALA A 2 -16.35 11.15 -0.50
N LYS A 3 -16.30 10.42 0.61
CA LYS A 3 -15.44 10.73 1.76
C LYS A 3 -14.00 10.80 1.27
N LYS A 4 -13.26 11.84 1.66
CA LYS A 4 -11.84 11.95 1.32
C LYS A 4 -11.11 10.78 2.00
N ARG A 5 -10.33 10.02 1.23
CA ARG A 5 -9.51 8.94 1.77
C ARG A 5 -8.52 9.50 2.77
N GLU A 6 -8.47 8.88 3.94
CA GLU A 6 -7.53 9.27 5.00
C GLU A 6 -6.14 8.71 4.70
N ARG A 7 -5.11 9.32 5.28
CA ARG A 7 -3.71 8.95 5.02
C ARG A 7 -3.43 7.45 5.27
N LEU A 8 -3.97 6.91 6.36
CA LEU A 8 -3.78 5.49 6.74
C LEU A 8 -4.45 4.54 5.75
N GLU A 9 -5.60 4.95 5.19
CA GLU A 9 -6.34 4.23 4.16
C GLU A 9 -5.56 4.19 2.85
N ILE A 10 -4.97 5.32 2.44
CA ILE A 10 -4.14 5.36 1.22
C ILE A 10 -2.92 4.43 1.34
N ILE A 11 -2.24 4.43 2.48
CA ILE A 11 -1.14 3.51 2.74
C ILE A 11 -1.64 2.06 2.68
N TYR A 12 -2.75 1.76 3.35
CA TYR A 12 -3.35 0.43 3.35
C TYR A 12 -3.69 -0.04 1.92
N ASP A 13 -4.34 0.81 1.11
CA ASP A 13 -4.70 0.53 -0.27
C ASP A 13 -3.49 0.14 -1.11
N ILE A 14 -2.40 0.92 -1.04
CA ILE A 14 -1.17 0.64 -1.80
C ILE A 14 -0.58 -0.72 -1.39
N LEU A 15 -0.47 -0.97 -0.07
CA LEU A 15 0.09 -2.23 0.44
C LEU A 15 -0.79 -3.43 0.05
N ARG A 16 -2.11 -3.27 0.13
CA ARG A 16 -3.09 -4.28 -0.28
C ARG A 16 -2.99 -4.61 -1.77
N ILE A 17 -2.82 -3.62 -2.64
CA ILE A 17 -2.61 -3.88 -4.08
C ILE A 17 -1.38 -4.76 -4.31
N ILE A 18 -0.27 -4.51 -3.61
CA ILE A 18 0.94 -5.33 -3.72
C ILE A 18 0.66 -6.76 -3.23
N HIS A 19 0.02 -6.89 -2.06
CA HIS A 19 -0.39 -8.17 -1.47
C HIS A 19 -1.21 -9.01 -2.46
N ASP A 20 -2.28 -8.43 -3.01
CA ASP A 20 -3.24 -9.10 -3.88
C ASP A 20 -2.61 -9.50 -5.24
N ASN A 21 -1.51 -8.85 -5.65
CA ASN A 21 -0.70 -9.22 -6.81
C ASN A 21 0.38 -10.26 -6.46
N ARG A 22 0.07 -11.22 -5.58
CA ARG A 22 0.99 -12.30 -5.13
C ARG A 22 2.32 -11.74 -4.60
N ASN A 23 2.25 -10.61 -3.90
CA ASN A 23 3.38 -9.88 -3.34
C ASN A 23 4.44 -9.45 -4.39
N LYS A 24 4.08 -9.33 -5.67
CA LYS A 24 5.01 -8.96 -6.75
C LYS A 24 4.32 -8.12 -7.80
N ILE A 25 4.60 -6.83 -7.82
CA ILE A 25 4.00 -5.90 -8.79
C ILE A 25 5.05 -4.92 -9.35
N LYS A 26 4.86 -4.47 -10.59
CA LYS A 26 5.68 -3.40 -11.17
C LYS A 26 5.15 -2.03 -10.74
N ILE A 27 6.00 -1.00 -10.81
CA ILE A 27 5.62 0.36 -10.42
C ILE A 27 4.44 0.93 -11.23
N THR A 28 4.43 0.74 -12.55
CA THR A 28 3.38 1.26 -13.44
C THR A 28 1.99 0.69 -13.13
N PRO A 29 1.78 -0.63 -13.02
CA PRO A 29 0.49 -1.16 -12.59
C PRO A 29 0.14 -0.78 -11.15
N LEU A 30 1.12 -0.67 -10.24
CA LEU A 30 0.85 -0.22 -8.86
C LEU A 30 0.29 1.21 -8.81
N LEU A 31 0.92 2.15 -9.52
CA LEU A 31 0.43 3.52 -9.69
C LEU A 31 -0.97 3.56 -10.31
N ARG A 32 -1.20 2.74 -11.35
CA ARG A 32 -2.51 2.70 -12.03
C ARG A 32 -3.62 2.20 -11.10
N TYR A 33 -3.33 1.21 -10.25
CA TYR A 33 -4.31 0.64 -9.32
C TYR A 33 -4.53 1.48 -8.05
N SER A 34 -3.56 2.29 -7.63
CA SER A 34 -3.70 3.11 -6.42
C SER A 34 -4.75 4.22 -6.55
N ASN A 35 -5.16 4.54 -7.78
CA ASN A 35 -6.09 5.63 -8.08
C ASN A 35 -5.60 6.97 -7.45
N LEU A 36 -4.30 7.25 -7.58
CA LEU A 36 -3.64 8.46 -7.11
C LEU A 36 -3.07 9.22 -8.31
N SER A 37 -2.86 10.52 -8.15
CA SER A 37 -2.01 11.26 -9.09
C SER A 37 -0.58 10.74 -9.00
N SER A 38 0.19 10.86 -10.08
CA SER A 38 1.61 10.44 -10.09
C SER A 38 2.40 11.07 -8.95
N GLN A 39 2.20 12.37 -8.70
CA GLN A 39 2.88 13.10 -7.62
C GLN A 39 2.57 12.50 -6.25
N SER A 40 1.28 12.35 -5.91
CA SER A 40 0.87 11.80 -4.61
C SER A 40 1.31 10.35 -4.45
N PHE A 41 1.24 9.55 -5.52
CA PHE A 41 1.73 8.18 -5.50
C PHE A 41 3.21 8.11 -5.12
N TYR A 42 4.07 8.93 -5.76
CA TYR A 42 5.51 8.88 -5.48
C TYR A 42 5.84 9.37 -4.07
N GLU A 43 5.09 10.32 -3.50
CA GLU A 43 5.23 10.74 -2.10
C GLU A 43 4.98 9.56 -1.15
N TYR A 44 3.85 8.87 -1.30
CA TYR A 44 3.56 7.68 -0.48
C TYR A 44 4.56 6.56 -0.77
N TYR A 45 4.86 6.28 -2.03
CA TYR A 45 5.78 5.21 -2.43
C TYR A 45 7.16 5.35 -1.79
N ASN A 46 7.73 6.55 -1.84
CA ASN A 46 9.03 6.84 -1.22
C ASN A 46 8.95 6.69 0.31
N GLU A 47 7.87 7.16 0.92
CA GLU A 47 7.66 6.98 2.36
C GLU A 47 7.57 5.50 2.76
N LEU A 48 6.89 4.67 1.96
CA LEU A 48 6.79 3.23 2.20
C LEU A 48 8.15 2.53 2.10
N LEU A 49 9.00 2.96 1.16
CA LEU A 49 10.38 2.48 1.04
C LEU A 49 11.22 2.92 2.25
N GLU A 50 11.19 4.21 2.60
CA GLU A 50 11.91 4.77 3.76
C GLU A 50 11.53 4.09 5.07
N LYS A 51 10.23 3.78 5.25
CA LYS A 51 9.73 3.08 6.43
C LYS A 51 9.93 1.57 6.39
N ASN A 52 10.54 1.04 5.33
CA ASN A 52 10.76 -0.40 5.10
C ASN A 52 9.46 -1.21 5.16
N LEU A 53 8.36 -0.67 4.62
CA LEU A 53 7.08 -1.37 4.45
C LEU A 53 7.04 -2.13 3.12
N ILE A 54 7.77 -1.63 2.12
CA ILE A 54 7.95 -2.26 0.81
C ILE A 54 9.44 -2.26 0.45
N ILE A 55 9.82 -3.12 -0.48
CA ILE A 55 11.17 -3.18 -1.07
C ILE A 55 11.10 -3.29 -2.59
N GLU A 56 12.13 -2.78 -3.25
CA GLU A 56 12.37 -3.00 -4.69
C GLU A 56 13.33 -4.18 -4.88
N ASN A 57 12.87 -5.24 -5.53
CA ASN A 57 13.68 -6.34 -5.99
C ASN A 57 14.10 -6.12 -7.45
N ASN A 58 15.42 -6.01 -7.68
CA ASN A 58 16.01 -5.89 -9.00
C ASN A 58 16.30 -7.28 -9.58
N ASP A 59 15.27 -8.03 -9.96
CA ASP A 59 15.50 -9.29 -10.66
C ASP A 59 15.73 -9.04 -12.16
N LYS A 60 17.02 -9.02 -12.52
CA LYS A 60 17.68 -9.12 -13.85
C LYS A 60 17.24 -8.22 -15.01
N LYS A 61 16.01 -7.70 -15.09
CA LYS A 61 15.55 -6.74 -16.13
C LYS A 61 14.42 -5.80 -15.69
N ARG A 62 13.76 -6.01 -14.55
CA ARG A 62 12.59 -5.20 -14.14
C ARG A 62 12.55 -5.01 -12.62
N LYS A 63 12.33 -3.76 -12.19
CA LYS A 63 12.03 -3.42 -10.79
C LYS A 63 10.68 -4.01 -10.40
N LEU A 64 10.68 -4.95 -9.46
CA LEU A 64 9.48 -5.50 -8.83
C LEU A 64 9.39 -5.01 -7.40
N ILE A 65 8.18 -4.75 -6.96
CA ILE A 65 7.86 -4.25 -5.62
C ILE A 65 7.19 -5.39 -4.85
N SER A 66 7.61 -5.56 -3.60
CA SER A 66 7.06 -6.54 -2.67
C SER A 66 7.00 -5.95 -1.26
N LEU A 67 6.07 -6.45 -0.45
CA LEU A 67 5.95 -6.14 0.97
C LEU A 67 7.09 -6.77 1.76
N THR A 68 7.47 -6.09 2.84
CA THR A 68 8.26 -6.65 3.94
C THR A 68 7.34 -7.23 5.01
N ASP A 69 7.90 -7.91 6.01
CA ASP A 69 7.16 -8.35 7.21
C ASP A 69 6.42 -7.19 7.89
N LYS A 70 7.04 -5.99 7.88
CA LYS A 70 6.43 -4.78 8.43
C LYS A 70 5.24 -4.32 7.59
N GLY A 71 5.32 -4.44 6.27
CA GLY A 71 4.23 -4.19 5.34
C GLY A 71 3.04 -5.10 5.58
N PHE A 72 3.26 -6.41 5.69
CA PHE A 72 2.21 -7.37 6.04
C PHE A 72 1.56 -7.04 7.39
N LYS A 73 2.37 -6.75 8.41
CA LYS A 73 1.86 -6.39 9.74
C LYS A 73 1.05 -5.09 9.74
N TYR A 74 1.34 -4.14 8.86
CA TYR A 74 0.53 -2.94 8.71
C TYR A 74 -0.86 -3.29 8.19
N ILE A 75 -0.96 -4.13 7.15
CA ILE A 75 -2.24 -4.58 6.58
C ILE A 75 -3.10 -5.24 7.66
N GLU A 76 -2.53 -6.16 8.43
CA GLU A 76 -3.25 -6.84 9.53
C GLU A 76 -3.77 -5.85 10.59
N LYS A 77 -2.91 -4.93 11.04
CA LYS A 77 -3.29 -3.94 12.06
C LYS A 77 -4.36 -2.97 11.57
N TYR A 78 -4.28 -2.56 10.31
CA TYR A 78 -5.29 -1.68 9.73
C TYR A 78 -6.64 -2.40 9.65
N LYS A 79 -6.66 -3.70 9.32
CA LYS A 79 -7.87 -4.50 9.35
C LYS A 79 -8.54 -4.51 10.72
N TYR A 80 -7.77 -4.69 11.80
CA TYR A 80 -8.31 -4.60 13.16
C TYR A 80 -8.90 -3.23 13.51
N ILE A 81 -8.35 -2.14 12.97
CA ILE A 81 -8.92 -0.79 13.15
C ILE A 81 -10.28 -0.69 12.46
N ILE A 82 -10.40 -1.20 11.24
CA ILE A 82 -11.67 -1.19 10.51
C ILE A 82 -12.72 -2.06 11.23
N GLU A 83 -12.35 -3.29 11.61
CA GLU A 83 -13.24 -4.18 12.36
C GLU A 83 -13.71 -3.53 13.68
N PHE A 84 -12.81 -2.85 14.39
CA PHE A 84 -13.18 -2.09 15.58
C PHE A 84 -14.15 -0.94 15.29
N ILE A 85 -13.91 -0.17 14.23
CA ILE A 85 -14.82 0.94 13.86
C ILE A 85 -16.22 0.38 13.51
N GLU A 86 -16.27 -0.72 12.77
CA GLU A 86 -17.51 -1.41 12.39
C GLU A 86 -18.26 -1.96 13.62
N ASP A 87 -17.55 -2.61 14.55
CA ASP A 87 -18.13 -3.19 15.78
C ASP A 87 -18.76 -2.13 16.70
N PHE A 88 -18.24 -0.90 16.67
CA PHE A 88 -18.69 0.20 17.53
C PHE A 88 -19.47 1.30 16.78
N GLU A 89 -19.81 1.08 15.50
CA GLU A 89 -20.55 2.02 14.63
C GLU A 89 -19.94 3.45 14.58
N LEU A 90 -18.61 3.57 14.54
CA LEU A 90 -17.87 4.84 14.57
C LEU A 90 -17.55 5.45 13.19
#